data_AF-A0A954VL53-F1
#
_entry.id   AF-A0A954VL53-F1
#
_cell.length_a   1.000
_cell.length_b   1.000
_cell.length_c   1.000
_cell.angle_alpha   90.00
_cell.angle_beta   90.00
_cell.angle_gamma   90.00
#
_symmetry.space_group_name_H-M   'P 1'
#
loop_
_entity.id
_entity.type
_entity.pdbx_description
1 polymer ?
#
loop_
_entity_poly.entity_id
_entity_poly.type
_entity_poly.pdbx_seq_one_letter_code
_entity_poly.pdbx_strand_id
1 'polypeptide(L)'
;MSFCLCQTIRCYLSFCLATTVLIGMVAGQDQSEHTLTEPAVSQVQARYQELCADCHGADARGTEYRQSGIAIPDLADHRWLAARNSTQLRLAILLGKGAEMPPFESEISRTEADQLVQYLYTLVGFKTDVQGSDVQNELKVRLMEFRTVWEELQTQWETEFRALAELQAAKNSFDAHDSAFTSTKFTFETRPEAISSASNFP
;
A
#
# COMPACT_ATOMS: atom_id res chain seq x y z
N MET A 1 9.31 -3.95 -64.13
CA MET A 1 9.51 -4.49 -62.76
C MET A 1 8.87 -3.61 -61.66
N SER A 2 8.54 -2.33 -61.89
CA SER A 2 7.93 -1.44 -60.86
C SER A 2 6.47 -1.74 -60.45
N PHE A 3 5.70 -2.48 -61.24
CA PHE A 3 4.30 -2.80 -60.89
C PHE A 3 4.17 -3.89 -59.81
N CYS A 4 5.22 -4.68 -59.56
CA CYS A 4 5.17 -5.79 -58.61
C CYS A 4 5.35 -5.33 -57.15
N LEU A 5 6.10 -4.24 -56.90
CA LEU A 5 6.34 -3.73 -55.55
C LEU A 5 5.14 -2.97 -54.96
N CYS A 6 4.29 -2.36 -55.78
CA CYS A 6 3.12 -1.64 -55.29
C CYS A 6 2.02 -2.60 -54.81
N GLN A 7 1.85 -3.74 -55.50
CA GLN A 7 0.85 -4.75 -55.14
C GLN A 7 1.19 -5.42 -53.80
N THR A 8 2.48 -5.71 -53.54
CA THR A 8 2.93 -6.35 -52.28
C THR A 8 2.77 -5.42 -51.08
N ILE A 9 3.09 -4.13 -51.21
CA ILE A 9 2.90 -3.15 -50.13
C ILE A 9 1.41 -3.00 -49.77
N ARG A 10 0.53 -3.00 -50.78
CA ARG A 10 -0.92 -2.89 -50.60
C ARG A 10 -1.51 -4.13 -49.92
N CYS A 11 -1.04 -5.32 -50.28
CA CYS A 11 -1.40 -6.57 -49.61
C CYS A 11 -0.89 -6.61 -48.15
N TYR A 12 0.33 -6.12 -47.90
CA TYR A 12 0.92 -6.12 -46.56
C TYR A 12 0.18 -5.17 -45.61
N LEU A 13 -0.18 -3.96 -46.08
CA LEU A 13 -0.95 -2.99 -45.30
C LEU A 13 -2.37 -3.49 -45.00
N SER A 14 -3.05 -4.12 -45.97
CA SER A 14 -4.36 -4.74 -45.73
C SER A 14 -4.28 -5.92 -44.77
N PHE A 15 -3.21 -6.73 -44.85
CA PHE A 15 -3.01 -7.84 -43.92
C PHE A 15 -2.72 -7.33 -42.50
N CYS A 16 -1.85 -6.33 -42.35
CA CYS A 16 -1.58 -5.69 -41.06
C CYS A 16 -2.86 -5.11 -40.42
N LEU A 17 -3.66 -4.36 -41.18
CA LEU A 17 -4.94 -3.81 -40.70
C LEU A 17 -5.93 -4.91 -40.31
N ALA A 18 -6.01 -6.00 -41.08
CA ALA A 18 -6.86 -7.14 -40.73
C ALA A 18 -6.39 -7.82 -39.44
N THR A 19 -5.07 -7.98 -39.26
CA THR A 19 -4.50 -8.58 -38.04
C THR A 19 -4.67 -7.69 -36.82
N THR A 20 -4.54 -6.37 -36.92
CA THR A 20 -4.74 -5.47 -35.77
C THR A 20 -6.21 -5.39 -35.36
N VAL A 21 -7.14 -5.47 -36.32
CA VAL A 21 -8.59 -5.54 -36.03
C VAL A 21 -8.96 -6.87 -35.36
N LEU A 22 -8.38 -7.99 -35.81
CA LEU A 22 -8.59 -9.31 -35.18
C LEU A 22 -8.00 -9.38 -33.76
N ILE A 23 -6.81 -8.81 -33.52
CA ILE A 23 -6.22 -8.70 -32.19
C ILE A 23 -7.09 -7.80 -31.29
N GLY A 24 -7.68 -6.73 -31.84
CA GLY A 24 -8.63 -5.87 -31.13
C GLY A 24 -9.93 -6.58 -30.72
N MET A 25 -10.41 -7.56 -31.50
CA MET A 25 -11.59 -8.37 -31.13
C MET A 25 -11.31 -9.41 -30.04
N VAL A 26 -10.06 -9.85 -29.87
CA VAL A 26 -9.65 -10.76 -28.78
C VAL A 26 -9.44 -10.01 -27.45
N ALA A 27 -9.19 -8.71 -27.48
CA ALA A 27 -9.04 -7.88 -26.28
C ALA A 27 -10.36 -7.54 -25.55
N GLY A 28 -11.50 -8.04 -26.04
CA GLY A 28 -12.83 -7.83 -25.44
C GLY A 28 -13.23 -8.84 -24.37
N GLN A 29 -12.38 -9.80 -23.99
CA GLN A 29 -12.62 -10.65 -22.83
C GLN A 29 -11.96 -10.05 -21.59
N ASP A 30 -12.63 -9.05 -21.02
CA ASP A 30 -12.46 -8.69 -19.61
C ASP A 30 -12.93 -9.87 -18.75
N GLN A 31 -12.02 -10.80 -18.44
CA GLN A 31 -12.24 -11.79 -17.40
C GLN A 31 -11.75 -11.23 -16.06
N SER A 32 -12.46 -10.23 -15.54
CA SER A 32 -12.29 -9.82 -14.14
C SER A 32 -13.62 -9.69 -13.40
N GLU A 33 -14.66 -10.38 -13.86
CA GLU A 33 -15.87 -10.54 -13.05
C GLU A 33 -15.84 -11.89 -12.33
N HIS A 34 -15.18 -11.91 -11.17
CA HIS A 34 -15.24 -13.02 -10.21
C HIS A 34 -16.60 -13.04 -9.50
N THR A 35 -17.70 -12.98 -10.27
CA THR A 35 -19.05 -13.14 -9.75
C THR A 35 -19.32 -14.64 -9.67
N LEU A 36 -19.47 -15.14 -8.45
CA LEU A 36 -19.86 -16.53 -8.20
C LEU A 36 -21.20 -16.77 -8.92
N THR A 37 -21.19 -17.60 -9.96
CA THR A 37 -22.44 -18.03 -10.61
C THR A 37 -23.31 -18.79 -9.60
N GLU A 38 -24.64 -18.75 -9.73
CA GLU A 38 -25.59 -19.48 -8.86
C GLU A 38 -25.18 -20.91 -8.43
N PRO A 39 -24.74 -21.83 -9.34
CA PRO A 39 -24.28 -23.16 -8.94
C PRO A 39 -22.96 -23.16 -8.13
N ALA A 40 -22.16 -22.11 -8.24
CA ALA A 40 -20.96 -21.92 -7.43
C ALA A 40 -21.29 -21.40 -6.02
N VAL A 41 -22.33 -20.57 -5.86
CA VAL A 41 -22.77 -20.09 -4.55
C VAL A 41 -23.26 -21.24 -3.67
N SER A 42 -24.05 -22.17 -4.22
CA SER A 42 -24.54 -23.32 -3.46
C SER A 42 -23.44 -24.28 -3.02
N GLN A 43 -22.42 -24.50 -3.88
CA GLN A 43 -21.26 -25.31 -3.53
C GLN A 43 -20.41 -24.65 -2.44
N VAL A 44 -20.13 -23.35 -2.58
CA VAL A 44 -19.33 -22.60 -1.59
C VAL A 44 -20.09 -22.48 -0.27
N GLN A 45 -21.41 -22.30 -0.31
CA GLN A 45 -22.26 -22.35 0.87
C GLN A 45 -22.17 -23.70 1.58
N ALA A 46 -22.22 -24.82 0.85
CA ALA A 46 -22.05 -26.14 1.45
C ALA A 46 -20.69 -26.27 2.15
N ARG A 47 -19.61 -25.81 1.51
CA ARG A 47 -18.27 -25.79 2.11
C ARG A 47 -18.18 -24.92 3.36
N TYR A 48 -18.87 -23.77 3.37
CA TYR A 48 -18.99 -22.95 4.58
C TYR A 48 -19.70 -23.71 5.70
N GLN A 49 -20.79 -24.42 5.39
CA GLN A 49 -21.52 -25.21 6.38
C GLN A 49 -20.67 -26.37 6.93
N GLU A 50 -19.87 -27.01 6.09
CA GLU A 50 -19.02 -28.15 6.47
C GLU A 50 -17.83 -27.74 7.35
N LEU A 51 -17.24 -26.57 7.12
CA LEU A 51 -15.94 -26.22 7.71
C LEU A 51 -15.98 -25.04 8.68
N CYS A 52 -16.94 -24.15 8.53
CA CYS A 52 -16.95 -22.86 9.22
C CYS A 52 -18.13 -22.71 10.17
N ALA A 53 -19.29 -23.25 9.81
CA ALA A 53 -20.54 -23.04 10.54
C ALA A 53 -20.53 -23.67 11.94
N ASP A 54 -19.70 -24.68 12.19
CA ASP A 54 -19.58 -25.30 13.52
C ASP A 54 -19.14 -24.32 14.60
N CYS A 55 -18.30 -23.34 14.25
CA CYS A 55 -17.88 -22.29 15.18
C CYS A 55 -18.57 -20.95 14.88
N HIS A 56 -18.67 -20.58 13.60
CA HIS A 56 -19.21 -19.28 13.19
C HIS A 56 -20.74 -19.26 13.03
N GLY A 57 -21.42 -20.39 13.20
CA GLY A 57 -22.86 -20.52 12.97
C GLY A 57 -23.23 -20.49 11.50
N ALA A 58 -24.37 -21.07 11.15
CA ALA A 58 -24.88 -21.05 9.77
C ALA A 58 -25.22 -19.63 9.27
N ASP A 59 -25.46 -18.69 10.18
CA ASP A 59 -25.72 -17.28 9.92
C ASP A 59 -24.45 -16.39 9.98
N ALA A 60 -23.27 -17.01 10.18
CA ALA A 60 -21.98 -16.35 10.29
C ALA A 60 -21.83 -15.37 11.48
N ARG A 61 -22.76 -15.39 12.45
CA ARG A 61 -22.72 -14.49 13.62
C ARG A 61 -21.93 -15.04 14.79
N GLY A 62 -21.65 -16.34 14.81
CA GLY A 62 -20.96 -17.02 15.91
C GLY A 62 -21.65 -16.84 17.26
N THR A 63 -22.98 -16.65 17.27
CA THR A 63 -23.73 -16.22 18.45
C THR A 63 -23.53 -17.15 19.64
N GLU A 64 -23.54 -18.46 19.42
CA GLU A 64 -23.36 -19.47 20.46
C GLU A 64 -21.97 -19.37 21.12
N TYR A 65 -20.90 -19.32 20.33
CA TYR A 65 -19.53 -19.21 20.85
C TYR A 65 -19.23 -17.84 21.47
N ARG A 66 -19.84 -16.76 20.96
CA ARG A 66 -19.75 -15.45 21.63
C ARG A 66 -20.41 -15.47 23.01
N GLN A 67 -21.50 -16.21 23.17
CA GLN A 67 -22.20 -16.34 24.45
C GLN A 67 -21.43 -17.19 25.47
N SER A 68 -20.62 -18.17 25.02
CA SER A 68 -19.77 -18.99 25.90
C SER A 68 -18.49 -18.27 26.35
N GLY A 69 -18.25 -17.03 25.91
CA GLY A 69 -17.09 -16.22 26.27
C GLY A 69 -15.87 -16.43 25.37
N ILE A 70 -16.00 -17.25 24.32
CA ILE A 70 -14.96 -17.43 23.30
C ILE A 70 -14.97 -16.21 22.38
N ALA A 71 -13.79 -15.62 22.17
CA ALA A 71 -13.62 -14.41 21.37
C ALA A 71 -13.70 -14.70 19.85
N ILE A 72 -14.88 -15.06 19.37
CA ILE A 72 -15.16 -15.27 17.94
C ILE A 72 -15.76 -13.99 17.31
N PRO A 73 -15.33 -13.59 16.10
CA PRO A 73 -15.92 -12.45 15.42
C PRO A 73 -17.32 -12.74 14.87
N ASP A 74 -18.11 -11.68 14.76
CA ASP A 74 -19.35 -11.67 13.97
C ASP A 74 -18.98 -11.39 12.51
N LEU A 75 -18.96 -12.45 11.67
CA LEU A 75 -18.63 -12.33 10.25
C LEU A 75 -19.77 -11.70 9.44
N ALA A 76 -20.98 -11.65 10.02
CA ALA A 76 -22.14 -10.97 9.44
C ALA A 76 -22.20 -9.47 9.80
N ASP A 77 -21.30 -8.96 10.66
CA ASP A 77 -21.21 -7.54 11.00
C ASP A 77 -20.51 -6.76 9.85
N HIS A 78 -21.26 -5.86 9.22
CA HIS A 78 -20.80 -5.08 8.06
C HIS A 78 -19.58 -4.20 8.37
N ARG A 79 -19.52 -3.54 9.53
CA ARG A 79 -18.35 -2.69 9.87
C ARG A 79 -17.12 -3.56 10.13
N TRP A 80 -17.30 -4.75 10.72
CA TRP A 80 -16.23 -5.68 11.01
C TRP A 80 -15.64 -6.22 9.71
N LEU A 81 -16.51 -6.62 8.76
CA LEU A 81 -16.07 -7.17 7.49
C LEU A 81 -15.45 -6.07 6.58
N ALA A 82 -16.01 -4.86 6.57
CA ALA A 82 -15.49 -3.71 5.81
C ALA A 82 -14.12 -3.21 6.30
N ALA A 83 -13.81 -3.35 7.59
CA ALA A 83 -12.53 -2.93 8.16
C ALA A 83 -11.35 -3.85 7.78
N ARG A 84 -11.59 -4.93 7.03
CA ARG A 84 -10.60 -5.95 6.68
C ARG A 84 -10.49 -6.08 5.18
N ASN A 85 -9.27 -6.32 4.70
CA ASN A 85 -9.08 -6.63 3.29
C ASN A 85 -9.31 -8.13 3.01
N SER A 86 -9.72 -8.46 1.79
CA SER A 86 -9.98 -9.85 1.38
C SER A 86 -8.75 -10.75 1.54
N THR A 87 -7.55 -10.19 1.35
CA THR A 87 -6.29 -10.92 1.54
C THR A 87 -6.06 -11.33 3.00
N GLN A 88 -6.38 -10.47 3.96
CA GLN A 88 -6.29 -10.75 5.39
C GLN A 88 -7.27 -11.84 5.79
N LEU A 89 -8.49 -11.81 5.23
CA LEU A 89 -9.48 -12.86 5.48
C LEU A 89 -9.04 -14.21 4.89
N ARG A 90 -8.56 -14.22 3.64
CA ARG A 90 -7.99 -15.43 3.02
C ARG A 90 -6.82 -15.98 3.83
N LEU A 91 -5.89 -15.13 4.25
CA LEU A 91 -4.74 -15.56 5.06
C LEU A 91 -5.19 -16.11 6.41
N ALA A 92 -6.21 -15.52 7.04
CA ALA A 92 -6.78 -16.04 8.28
C ALA A 92 -7.41 -17.44 8.09
N ILE A 93 -8.05 -17.69 6.94
CA ILE A 93 -8.59 -19.03 6.61
C ILE A 93 -7.45 -20.03 6.41
N LEU A 94 -6.45 -19.69 5.58
CA LEU A 94 -5.39 -20.63 5.23
C LEU A 94 -4.44 -20.91 6.39
N LEU A 95 -4.01 -19.86 7.10
CA LEU A 95 -2.98 -19.95 8.14
C LEU A 95 -3.57 -20.05 9.56
N GLY A 96 -4.89 -19.95 9.69
CA GLY A 96 -5.55 -19.92 10.98
C GLY A 96 -5.35 -18.60 11.73
N LYS A 97 -5.96 -18.52 12.92
CA LYS A 97 -5.87 -17.36 13.81
C LYS A 97 -5.84 -17.80 15.27
N GLY A 98 -4.63 -18.00 15.79
CA GLY A 98 -4.41 -18.40 17.18
C GLY A 98 -4.85 -19.85 17.44
N ALA A 99 -5.17 -20.17 18.69
CA ALA A 99 -5.59 -21.52 19.08
C ALA A 99 -7.05 -21.85 18.72
N GLU A 100 -7.89 -20.84 18.57
CA GLU A 100 -9.35 -20.99 18.39
C GLU A 100 -9.76 -21.19 16.93
N MET A 101 -8.92 -20.80 15.97
CA MET A 101 -9.18 -20.98 14.53
C MET A 101 -7.98 -21.71 13.90
N PRO A 102 -8.07 -23.02 13.62
CA PRO A 102 -6.98 -23.78 13.02
C PRO A 102 -6.69 -23.35 11.57
N PRO A 103 -5.48 -23.66 11.05
CA PRO A 103 -5.17 -23.46 9.64
C PRO A 103 -5.91 -24.47 8.76
N PHE A 104 -6.43 -24.00 7.61
CA PHE A 104 -7.12 -24.85 6.63
C PHE A 104 -6.33 -25.02 5.32
N GLU A 105 -5.07 -24.61 5.24
CA GLU A 105 -4.26 -24.68 4.02
C GLU A 105 -4.08 -26.09 3.41
N SER A 106 -4.22 -27.15 4.23
CA SER A 106 -4.16 -28.55 3.75
C SER A 106 -5.47 -29.04 3.14
N GLU A 107 -6.59 -28.39 3.43
CA GLU A 107 -7.94 -28.83 3.06
C GLU A 107 -8.61 -27.89 2.05
N ILE A 108 -8.26 -26.61 2.08
CA ILE A 108 -8.88 -25.56 1.26
C ILE A 108 -7.82 -24.95 0.34
N SER A 109 -8.12 -24.91 -0.96
CA SER A 109 -7.25 -24.24 -1.92
C SER A 109 -7.30 -22.70 -1.77
N ARG A 110 -6.28 -21.98 -2.25
CA ARG A 110 -6.30 -20.50 -2.27
C ARG A 110 -7.56 -19.93 -2.95
N THR A 111 -7.95 -20.53 -4.06
CA THR A 111 -9.15 -20.12 -4.82
C THR A 111 -10.42 -20.35 -4.02
N GLU A 112 -10.54 -21.51 -3.37
CA GLU A 112 -11.71 -21.83 -2.54
C GLU A 112 -11.81 -20.91 -1.31
N ALA A 113 -10.67 -20.56 -0.70
CA ALA A 113 -10.64 -19.55 0.36
C ALA A 113 -11.11 -18.17 -0.11
N ASP A 114 -10.73 -17.75 -1.33
CA ASP A 114 -11.26 -16.51 -1.94
C ASP A 114 -12.77 -16.59 -2.20
N GLN A 115 -13.26 -17.74 -2.66
CA GLN A 115 -14.70 -17.96 -2.86
C GLN A 115 -15.48 -17.93 -1.54
N LEU A 116 -14.94 -18.51 -0.45
CA LEU A 116 -15.52 -18.42 0.89
C LEU A 116 -15.56 -16.98 1.40
N VAL A 117 -14.50 -16.20 1.19
CA VAL A 117 -14.49 -14.76 1.52
C VAL A 117 -15.55 -14.01 0.71
N GLN A 118 -15.67 -14.31 -0.58
CA GLN A 118 -16.70 -13.71 -1.43
C GLN A 118 -18.12 -14.07 -0.95
N TYR A 119 -18.34 -15.33 -0.53
CA TYR A 119 -19.60 -15.77 0.05
C TYR A 119 -19.95 -14.99 1.33
N LEU A 120 -18.99 -14.71 2.22
CA LEU A 120 -19.24 -13.84 3.38
C LEU A 120 -19.73 -12.44 2.98
N TYR A 121 -19.17 -11.85 1.92
CA TYR A 121 -19.66 -10.57 1.42
C TYR A 121 -21.12 -10.64 0.93
N THR A 122 -21.52 -11.76 0.31
CA THR A 122 -22.91 -11.96 -0.10
C THR A 122 -23.87 -12.08 1.10
N LEU A 123 -23.44 -12.71 2.20
CA LEU A 123 -24.26 -12.87 3.41
C LEU A 123 -24.57 -11.54 4.10
N VAL A 124 -23.59 -10.63 4.11
CA VAL A 124 -23.74 -9.29 4.70
C VAL A 124 -24.58 -8.37 3.80
N GLY A 125 -24.84 -8.79 2.56
CA GLY A 125 -25.52 -7.96 1.58
C GLY A 125 -24.66 -6.79 1.13
N PHE A 126 -23.34 -7.01 0.97
CA PHE A 126 -22.53 -6.13 0.13
C PHE A 126 -23.10 -6.22 -1.28
N LYS A 127 -24.06 -5.34 -1.56
CA LYS A 127 -24.53 -5.13 -2.91
C LYS A 127 -23.41 -4.39 -3.63
N THR A 128 -22.94 -5.00 -4.70
CA THR A 128 -22.10 -4.34 -5.70
C THR A 128 -22.93 -3.35 -6.55
N ASP A 129 -24.07 -2.85 -6.03
CA ASP A 129 -24.95 -1.90 -6.71
C ASP A 129 -24.54 -0.43 -6.51
N VAL A 130 -23.45 -0.17 -5.75
CA VAL A 130 -22.73 1.10 -5.89
C VAL A 130 -22.19 1.13 -7.32
N GLN A 131 -22.85 1.90 -8.17
CA GLN A 131 -22.46 2.07 -9.56
C GLN A 131 -20.96 2.40 -9.59
N GLY A 132 -20.21 1.70 -10.44
CA GLY A 132 -18.76 1.91 -10.55
C GLY A 132 -18.41 3.39 -10.71
N SER A 133 -19.27 4.18 -11.35
CA SER A 133 -19.12 5.64 -11.45
C SER A 133 -19.04 6.36 -10.10
N ASP A 134 -19.84 5.97 -9.11
CA ASP A 134 -19.95 6.68 -7.83
C ASP A 134 -18.72 6.40 -6.96
N VAL A 135 -18.27 5.14 -6.92
CA VAL A 135 -16.99 4.77 -6.29
C VAL A 135 -15.83 5.45 -7.01
N GLN A 136 -15.80 5.43 -8.34
CA GLN A 136 -14.73 6.05 -9.11
C GLN A 136 -14.70 7.58 -8.91
N ASN A 137 -15.85 8.22 -8.76
CA ASN A 137 -15.93 9.66 -8.51
C ASN A 137 -15.46 10.00 -7.10
N GLU A 138 -15.90 9.28 -6.06
CA GLU A 138 -15.42 9.53 -4.69
C GLU A 138 -13.93 9.20 -4.54
N LEU A 139 -13.45 8.12 -5.15
CA LEU A 139 -12.02 7.79 -5.17
C LEU A 139 -11.22 8.87 -5.88
N LYS A 140 -11.69 9.40 -7.01
CA LYS A 140 -11.03 10.53 -7.70
C LYS A 140 -10.93 11.75 -6.80
N VAL A 141 -12.00 12.12 -6.10
CA VAL A 141 -11.98 13.27 -5.17
C VAL A 141 -10.95 13.04 -4.07
N ARG A 142 -10.95 11.88 -3.42
CA ARG A 142 -9.98 11.54 -2.37
C ARG A 142 -8.55 11.48 -2.88
N LEU A 143 -8.33 11.01 -4.10
CA LEU A 143 -7.00 11.01 -4.74
C LEU A 143 -6.53 12.43 -5.09
N MET A 144 -7.46 13.33 -5.46
CA MET A 144 -7.14 14.74 -5.68
C MET A 144 -6.77 15.43 -4.36
N GLU A 145 -7.54 15.21 -3.29
CA GLU A 145 -7.22 15.74 -1.94
C GLU A 145 -5.87 15.20 -1.43
N PHE A 146 -5.63 13.91 -1.58
CA PHE A 146 -4.35 13.31 -1.22
C PHE A 146 -3.19 13.94 -1.99
N ARG A 147 -3.37 14.16 -3.31
CA ARG A 147 -2.35 14.82 -4.14
C ARG A 147 -2.03 16.23 -3.64
N THR A 148 -3.04 17.03 -3.32
CA THR A 148 -2.82 18.39 -2.84
C THR A 148 -2.06 18.41 -1.52
N VAL A 149 -2.42 17.51 -0.58
CA VAL A 149 -1.72 17.39 0.70
C VAL A 149 -0.29 16.90 0.51
N TRP A 150 -0.06 15.99 -0.44
CA TRP A 150 1.26 15.49 -0.77
C TRP A 150 2.17 16.60 -1.34
N GLU A 151 1.65 17.40 -2.27
CA GLU A 151 2.37 18.55 -2.85
C GLU A 151 2.71 19.61 -1.79
N GLU A 152 1.78 19.90 -0.88
CA GLU A 152 2.02 20.79 0.25
C GLU A 152 3.13 20.27 1.17
N LEU A 153 3.04 19.00 1.57
CA LEU A 153 4.04 18.37 2.43
C LEU A 153 5.43 18.35 1.77
N GLN A 154 5.49 18.06 0.47
CA GLN A 154 6.73 18.07 -0.29
C GLN A 154 7.34 19.47 -0.34
N THR A 155 6.51 20.50 -0.52
CA THR A 155 6.95 21.90 -0.51
C THR A 155 7.46 22.32 0.86
N GLN A 156 6.78 21.92 1.94
CA GLN A 156 7.24 22.18 3.30
C GLN A 156 8.61 21.53 3.55
N TRP A 157 8.75 20.26 3.17
CA TRP A 157 10.02 19.53 3.28
C TRP A 157 11.15 20.27 2.53
N GLU A 158 10.95 20.65 1.26
CA GLU A 158 11.97 21.38 0.50
C GLU A 158 12.37 22.71 1.17
N THR A 159 11.40 23.39 1.78
CA THR A 159 11.62 24.66 2.49
C THR A 159 12.45 24.44 3.77
N GLU A 160 12.11 23.43 4.57
CA GLU A 160 12.86 23.07 5.77
C GLU A 160 14.30 22.66 5.43
N PHE A 161 14.49 21.85 4.39
CA PHE A 161 15.82 21.43 3.94
C PHE A 161 16.67 22.60 3.45
N ARG A 162 16.08 23.58 2.77
CA ARG A 162 16.79 24.80 2.36
C ARG A 162 17.21 25.64 3.58
N ALA A 163 16.32 25.83 4.54
CA ALA A 163 16.62 26.56 5.77
C ALA A 163 17.75 25.90 6.57
N LEU A 164 17.76 24.56 6.65
CA LEU A 164 18.85 23.81 7.28
C LEU A 164 20.18 23.99 6.54
N ALA A 165 20.17 24.02 5.20
CA ALA A 165 21.39 24.26 4.42
C ALA A 165 21.97 25.67 4.65
N GLU A 166 21.13 26.69 4.77
CA GLU A 166 21.54 28.07 5.09
C GLU A 166 22.14 28.17 6.49
N LEU A 167 21.48 27.56 7.49
CA LEU A 167 22.01 27.50 8.87
C LEU A 167 23.35 26.76 8.93
N GLN A 168 23.51 25.66 8.18
CA GLN A 168 24.77 24.94 8.12
C GLN A 168 25.87 25.78 7.48
N ALA A 169 25.56 26.55 6.42
CA ALA A 169 26.52 27.46 5.81
C ALA A 169 26.95 28.58 6.76
N ALA A 170 26.00 29.16 7.51
CA ALA A 170 26.29 30.16 8.54
C ALA A 170 27.18 29.60 9.65
N LYS A 171 26.89 28.37 10.12
CA LYS A 171 27.72 27.66 11.09
C LYS A 171 29.14 27.45 10.57
N ASN A 172 29.29 26.96 9.34
CA ASN A 172 30.61 26.74 8.73
C ASN A 172 31.41 28.06 8.64
N SER A 173 30.76 29.18 8.33
CA SER A 173 31.41 30.49 8.32
C SER A 173 31.87 30.92 9.71
N PHE A 174 31.06 30.68 10.75
CA PHE A 174 31.43 30.98 12.13
C PHE A 174 32.62 30.14 12.59
N ASP A 175 32.59 28.83 12.37
CA ASP A 175 33.68 27.92 12.73
C ASP A 175 34.99 28.29 11.98
N ALA A 176 34.90 28.76 10.73
CA ALA A 176 36.05 29.28 9.98
C ALA A 176 36.65 30.55 10.60
N HIS A 177 35.82 31.48 11.08
CA HIS A 177 36.30 32.67 11.80
C HIS A 177 36.92 32.32 13.16
N ASP A 178 36.35 31.38 13.91
CA ASP A 178 36.87 30.96 15.23
C ASP A 178 38.22 30.24 15.11
N SER A 179 38.37 29.37 14.10
CA SER A 179 39.64 28.70 13.80
C SER A 179 40.75 29.70 13.43
N ALA A 180 40.44 30.76 12.68
CA ALA A 180 41.39 31.83 12.33
C ALA A 180 41.77 32.69 13.55
N PHE A 181 40.85 32.93 14.48
CA PHE A 181 41.17 33.62 15.73
C PHE A 181 42.09 32.79 16.63
N THR A 182 41.84 31.49 16.73
CA THR A 182 42.62 30.56 17.55
C THR A 182 44.06 30.40 17.02
N SER A 183 44.26 30.41 15.70
CA SER A 183 45.61 30.37 15.09
C SER A 183 46.40 31.67 15.33
N THR A 184 45.73 32.81 15.48
CA THR A 184 46.37 34.12 15.71
C THR A 184 46.76 34.31 17.19
N LYS A 185 46.05 33.65 18.12
CA LYS A 185 46.35 33.73 19.57
C LYS A 185 47.50 32.80 20.01
N PHE A 186 47.79 31.73 19.26
CA PHE A 186 48.86 30.79 19.59
C PHE A 186 50.27 31.25 19.16
N THR A 187 50.40 32.32 18.38
CA THR A 187 51.72 32.93 18.07
C THR A 187 52.23 33.90 19.14
N PHE A 188 51.56 33.99 20.29
CA PHE A 188 51.97 34.81 21.43
C PHE A 188 52.53 33.94 22.57
N GLU A 189 53.59 33.17 22.32
CA GLU A 189 54.43 32.65 23.41
C GLU A 189 55.86 32.43 22.89
N THR A 190 56.76 33.31 23.32
CA THR A 190 58.07 33.04 23.96
C THR A 190 58.98 34.27 23.80
N ARG A 191 58.92 35.20 24.76
CA ARG A 191 60.03 36.14 25.01
C ARG A 191 60.62 35.75 26.37
N PRO A 192 61.89 35.30 26.46
CA PRO A 192 62.47 34.89 27.72
C PRO A 192 62.69 36.13 28.61
N GLU A 193 62.19 36.07 29.85
CA GLU A 193 62.44 37.07 30.87
C GLU A 193 63.90 37.02 31.31
N ALA A 194 64.66 38.07 31.00
CA ALA A 194 65.88 38.42 31.71
C ALA A 194 65.53 39.61 32.62
N ILE A 195 65.30 39.36 33.91
CA ILE A 195 65.13 40.41 34.91
C ILE A 195 66.35 40.39 35.83
N SER A 196 67.33 41.22 35.50
CA SER A 196 68.44 41.57 36.38
C SER A 196 68.01 42.67 37.36
N SER A 197 68.19 42.40 38.65
CA SER A 197 68.67 43.30 39.71
C SER A 197 68.42 44.82 39.60
N ALA A 198 67.74 45.38 40.60
CA ALA A 198 68.17 46.54 41.42
C ALA A 198 66.98 46.93 42.33
N SER A 199 66.99 46.71 43.65
CA SER A 199 67.75 47.41 44.71
C SER A 199 67.40 48.89 44.88
N ASN A 200 66.96 49.20 46.10
CA ASN A 200 66.93 50.48 46.83
C ASN A 200 65.64 51.31 46.78
N PHE A 201 64.96 51.32 47.93
CA PHE A 201 64.27 52.50 48.45
C PHE A 201 64.71 52.70 49.91
N PRO A 202 65.08 53.93 50.33
CA PRO A 202 65.41 54.25 51.71
C PRO A 202 64.18 54.27 52.63
#